data_AF-A0A1B0BHS2-F1
#
_entry.id   AF-A0A1B0BHS2-F1
#
_cell.length_a   1.000
_cell.length_b   1.000
_cell.length_c   1.000
_cell.angle_alpha   90.00
_cell.angle_beta   90.00
_cell.angle_gamma   90.00
#
_symmetry.space_group_name_H-M   'P 1'
#
loop_
_entity.id
_entity.type
_entity.pdbx_description
1 polymer ?
#
loop_
_entity_poly.entity_id
_entity_poly.type
_entity_poly.pdbx_seq_one_letter_code
_entity_poly.pdbx_strand_id
1 'polypeptide(L)'
;MTTAARPTFDPARGGSGRGEKDLSALSKQFSSRDLPGHTKLKYRESGQGTADELRNRDFRKELEEREREARPNKNLPSIVRKAIEANNSGSSASKRPKLDQTPVNLDADDPVENDTSDSDADSDEDDDAALIAELHKIKQERMQENARKEQERKQEEERIRMENILSGNPLINYASGAANAASAKVPNVDLKVKRRWDDDVNE
;
A
#
# COMPACT_ATOMS: atom_id res chain seq x y z
N MET A 1 45.40 -30.86 -2.26
CA MET A 1 44.38 -30.18 -1.43
C MET A 1 43.01 -30.61 -1.96
N THR A 2 42.05 -30.98 -1.10
CA THR A 2 40.72 -31.49 -1.53
C THR A 2 39.72 -30.35 -1.68
N THR A 3 38.92 -30.38 -2.75
CA THR A 3 37.97 -29.33 -3.17
C THR A 3 36.54 -29.56 -2.67
N ALA A 4 36.39 -30.26 -1.55
CA ALA A 4 35.07 -30.66 -1.04
C ALA A 4 34.30 -29.49 -0.42
N ALA A 5 35.00 -28.53 0.21
CA ALA A 5 34.39 -27.30 0.71
C ALA A 5 34.14 -26.35 -0.47
N ARG A 6 32.86 -26.09 -0.78
CA ARG A 6 32.43 -25.20 -1.85
C ARG A 6 31.32 -24.27 -1.31
N PRO A 7 31.34 -22.97 -1.68
CA PRO A 7 30.23 -22.07 -1.35
C PRO A 7 28.96 -22.44 -2.13
N THR A 8 27.80 -22.16 -1.55
CA THR A 8 26.50 -22.27 -2.23
C THR A 8 26.20 -20.96 -2.95
N PHE A 9 26.24 -20.95 -4.28
CA PHE A 9 25.88 -19.78 -5.08
C PHE A 9 24.37 -19.69 -5.36
N ASP A 10 23.73 -20.85 -5.55
CA ASP A 10 22.28 -20.96 -5.74
C ASP A 10 21.63 -21.65 -4.54
N PRO A 11 20.57 -21.05 -3.93
CA PRO A 11 19.85 -21.68 -2.85
C PRO A 11 18.92 -22.80 -3.36
N ALA A 12 18.60 -23.76 -2.48
CA ALA A 12 17.59 -24.77 -2.78
C ALA A 12 16.21 -24.12 -3.01
N ARG A 13 15.49 -24.58 -4.04
CA ARG A 13 14.15 -24.09 -4.39
C ARG A 13 13.08 -25.00 -3.77
N GLY A 14 12.03 -24.40 -3.20
CA GLY A 14 10.84 -25.14 -2.77
C GLY A 14 9.99 -25.64 -3.95
N GLY A 15 9.08 -26.57 -3.68
CA GLY A 15 8.14 -27.16 -4.64
C GLY A 15 8.36 -28.64 -4.98
N SER A 16 9.32 -29.30 -4.34
CA SER A 16 9.65 -30.72 -4.55
C SER A 16 9.67 -31.54 -3.25
N GLY A 17 9.47 -30.89 -2.10
CA GLY A 17 9.47 -31.48 -0.78
C GLY A 17 8.11 -32.06 -0.36
N ARG A 18 8.06 -32.53 0.89
CA ARG A 18 6.85 -33.09 1.50
C ARG A 18 5.76 -32.05 1.61
N GLY A 19 4.56 -32.37 1.14
CA GLY A 19 3.39 -31.49 1.22
C GLY A 19 3.36 -30.36 0.20
N GLU A 20 4.31 -30.29 -0.73
CA GLU A 20 4.42 -29.15 -1.67
C GLU A 20 3.80 -29.42 -3.05
N LYS A 21 3.71 -30.69 -3.50
CA LYS A 21 3.35 -31.01 -4.89
C LYS A 21 2.22 -32.03 -5.04
N ASP A 22 2.35 -33.17 -4.36
CA ASP A 22 1.35 -34.24 -4.41
C ASP A 22 0.80 -34.54 -3.02
N LEU A 23 -0.46 -34.18 -2.81
CA LEU A 23 -1.24 -34.64 -1.65
C LEU A 23 -1.62 -36.13 -1.76
N SER A 24 -1.43 -36.74 -2.92
CA SER A 24 -1.77 -38.15 -3.21
C SER A 24 -0.72 -39.13 -2.67
N ALA A 25 0.57 -38.74 -2.67
CA ALA A 25 1.67 -39.51 -2.10
C ALA A 25 1.90 -39.13 -0.63
N LEU A 26 0.82 -39.07 0.16
CA LEU A 26 0.89 -38.57 1.54
C LEU A 26 1.66 -39.54 2.44
N SER A 27 2.81 -39.09 2.95
CA SER A 27 3.58 -39.87 3.91
C SER A 27 2.87 -39.92 5.26
N LYS A 28 2.96 -41.06 5.95
CA LYS A 28 2.47 -41.24 7.33
C LYS A 28 3.42 -40.68 8.39
N GLN A 29 4.55 -40.12 7.98
CA GLN A 29 5.55 -39.54 8.89
C GLN A 29 5.11 -38.13 9.30
N PHE A 30 4.99 -37.89 10.61
CA PHE A 30 4.72 -36.57 11.19
C PHE A 30 5.73 -36.27 12.29
N SER A 31 6.06 -34.99 12.47
CA SER A 31 6.90 -34.51 13.57
C SER A 31 6.07 -34.31 14.84
N SER A 32 6.71 -34.32 16.01
CA SER A 32 6.05 -33.91 17.27
C SER A 32 5.51 -32.48 17.21
N ARG A 33 6.07 -31.63 16.33
CA ARG A 33 5.63 -30.24 16.10
C ARG A 33 4.39 -30.14 15.21
N ASP A 34 4.08 -31.20 14.44
CA ASP A 34 2.92 -31.25 13.55
C ASP A 34 1.67 -31.80 14.27
N LEU A 35 1.81 -32.18 15.55
CA LEU A 35 0.68 -32.56 16.38
C LEU A 35 -0.28 -31.38 16.57
N PRO A 36 -1.59 -31.64 16.75
CA PRO A 36 -2.58 -30.58 16.91
C PRO A 36 -2.22 -29.60 18.04
N GLY A 37 -1.92 -28.36 17.68
CA GLY A 37 -1.64 -27.26 18.58
C GLY A 37 -2.29 -25.98 18.05
N HIS A 38 -2.83 -25.15 18.95
CA HIS A 38 -3.53 -23.92 18.59
C HIS A 38 -4.61 -24.10 17.51
N THR A 39 -5.49 -25.09 17.70
CA THR A 39 -6.57 -25.43 16.75
C THR A 39 -7.70 -24.40 16.67
N LYS A 40 -7.63 -23.32 17.47
CA LYS A 40 -8.59 -22.22 17.49
C LYS A 40 -7.89 -20.90 17.20
N LEU A 41 -8.32 -20.25 16.12
CA LEU A 41 -7.90 -18.90 15.79
C LEU A 41 -8.59 -17.91 16.73
N LYS A 42 -7.84 -16.93 17.23
CA LYS A 42 -8.39 -15.80 17.98
C LYS A 42 -8.79 -14.71 17.01
N TYR A 43 -9.97 -14.15 17.21
CA TYR A 43 -10.44 -12.97 16.48
C TYR A 43 -10.26 -11.73 17.36
N ARG A 44 -10.13 -10.57 16.72
CA ARG A 44 -10.13 -9.30 17.45
C ARG A 44 -11.54 -9.06 17.99
N GLU A 45 -11.64 -8.83 19.29
CA GLU A 45 -12.89 -8.40 19.92
C GLU A 45 -13.09 -6.89 19.73
N SER A 46 -14.31 -6.40 19.97
CA SER A 46 -14.61 -4.97 19.98
C SER A 46 -13.66 -4.22 20.93
N GLY A 47 -13.08 -3.12 20.48
CA GLY A 47 -12.07 -2.34 21.19
C GLY A 47 -10.62 -2.80 20.98
N GLN A 48 -10.39 -3.94 20.31
CA GLN A 48 -9.05 -4.42 19.93
C GLN A 48 -8.65 -4.00 18.50
N GLY A 49 -9.39 -3.06 17.91
CA GLY A 49 -9.20 -2.62 16.53
C GLY A 49 -9.76 -3.64 15.55
N THR A 50 -11.06 -3.94 15.67
CA THR A 50 -11.75 -4.77 14.68
C THR A 50 -11.73 -4.10 13.31
N ALA A 51 -11.91 -4.89 12.24
CA ALA A 51 -11.92 -4.35 10.89
C ALA A 51 -13.02 -3.27 10.71
N ASP A 52 -14.16 -3.45 11.37
CA ASP A 52 -15.28 -2.50 11.32
C ASP A 52 -14.97 -1.19 12.06
N GLU A 53 -14.30 -1.25 13.21
CA GLU A 53 -13.85 -0.06 13.95
C GLU A 53 -12.81 0.72 13.15
N LEU A 54 -11.84 0.03 12.54
CA LEU A 54 -10.79 0.67 11.75
C LEU A 54 -11.35 1.34 10.49
N ARG A 55 -12.38 0.75 9.88
CA ARG A 55 -13.01 1.26 8.67
C ARG A 55 -13.79 2.56 8.88
N ASN A 56 -14.29 2.79 10.10
CA ASN A 56 -15.02 3.99 10.47
C ASN A 56 -14.14 5.06 11.15
N ARG A 57 -12.84 4.81 11.33
CA ARG A 57 -11.92 5.73 12.03
C ARG A 57 -11.17 6.64 11.05
N ASP A 58 -11.14 7.92 11.39
CA ASP A 58 -10.31 8.92 10.71
C ASP A 58 -8.89 8.95 11.31
N PHE A 59 -8.01 8.06 10.83
CA PHE A 59 -6.64 7.97 11.34
C PHE A 59 -5.83 9.27 11.21
N ARG A 60 -6.10 10.07 10.18
CA ARG A 60 -5.40 11.35 9.97
C ARG A 60 -5.63 12.31 11.12
N LYS A 61 -6.89 12.46 11.53
CA LYS A 61 -7.29 13.35 12.61
C LYS A 61 -6.76 12.86 13.96
N GLU A 62 -6.93 11.57 14.24
CA GLU A 62 -6.43 10.97 15.49
C GLU A 62 -4.91 11.09 15.62
N LEU A 63 -4.18 10.89 14.51
CA LEU A 63 -2.73 11.05 14.49
C LEU A 63 -2.34 12.49 14.79
N GLU A 64 -2.96 13.47 14.15
CA GLU A 64 -2.66 14.88 14.39
C GLU A 64 -2.96 15.31 15.84
N GLU A 65 -4.08 14.83 16.41
CA GLU A 65 -4.44 15.08 17.81
C GLU A 65 -3.43 14.45 18.76
N ARG A 66 -3.06 13.18 18.54
CA ARG A 66 -2.05 12.50 19.35
C ARG A 66 -0.68 13.17 19.25
N GLU A 67 -0.30 13.64 18.06
CA GLU A 67 0.91 14.40 17.87
C GLU A 67 0.86 15.75 18.58
N ARG A 68 -0.30 16.44 18.56
CA ARG A 68 -0.50 17.70 19.26
C ARG A 68 -0.39 17.52 20.77
N GLU A 69 -0.92 16.43 21.32
CA GLU A 69 -0.80 16.08 22.75
C GLU A 69 0.61 15.64 23.12
N ALA A 70 1.30 14.90 22.23
CA ALA A 70 2.67 14.46 22.44
C ALA A 70 3.70 15.60 22.29
N ARG A 71 3.33 16.71 21.64
CA ARG A 71 4.19 17.90 21.54
C ARG A 71 4.35 18.52 22.93
N PRO A 72 5.60 18.80 23.36
CA PRO A 72 5.83 19.37 24.68
C PRO A 72 5.16 20.75 24.78
N ASN A 73 4.44 20.98 25.87
CA ASN A 73 3.80 22.26 26.18
C ASN A 73 4.82 23.41 26.03
N LYS A 74 4.46 24.46 25.27
CA LYS A 74 5.31 25.65 25.04
C LYS A 74 5.65 26.41 26.33
N ASN A 75 4.98 26.11 27.44
CA ASN A 75 5.24 26.67 28.77
C ASN A 75 6.45 26.03 29.49
N LEU A 76 7.02 24.94 28.95
CA LEU A 76 8.23 24.34 29.49
C LEU A 76 9.45 25.23 29.17
N PRO A 77 10.45 25.31 30.07
CA PRO A 77 11.67 26.05 29.80
C PRO A 77 12.38 25.49 28.56
N SER A 78 12.99 26.37 27.76
CA SER A 78 13.61 26.06 26.46
C SER A 78 14.57 24.85 26.51
N ILE A 79 15.33 24.72 27.59
CA ILE A 79 16.27 23.60 27.81
C ILE A 79 15.54 22.25 27.92
N VAL A 80 14.39 22.23 28.61
CA VAL A 80 13.58 21.01 28.78
C VAL A 80 12.86 20.66 27.48
N ARG A 81 12.36 21.66 26.73
CA ARG A 81 11.78 21.45 25.39
C ARG A 81 12.79 20.83 24.42
N LYS A 82 13.99 21.41 24.33
CA LYS A 82 15.05 20.95 23.43
C LYS A 82 15.53 19.53 23.76
N ALA A 83 15.56 19.16 25.04
CA ALA A 83 15.87 17.80 25.46
C ALA A 83 14.78 16.78 25.09
N ILE A 84 13.50 17.15 25.22
CA ILE A 84 12.37 16.29 24.85
C ILE A 84 12.28 16.11 23.32
N GLU A 85 12.46 17.18 22.55
CA GLU A 85 12.47 17.14 21.08
C GLU A 85 13.65 16.31 20.52
N ALA A 86 14.83 16.40 21.14
CA ALA A 86 15.98 15.56 20.81
C ALA A 86 15.73 14.07 21.13
N ASN A 87 14.98 13.77 22.20
CA ASN A 87 14.65 12.40 22.59
C ASN A 87 13.54 11.79 21.71
N ASN A 88 12.52 12.59 21.35
CA ASN A 88 11.44 12.14 20.46
C ASN A 88 11.94 11.89 19.03
N SER A 89 12.84 12.73 18.52
CA SER A 89 13.49 12.52 17.21
C SER A 89 14.48 11.35 17.19
N GLY A 90 15.00 10.93 18.35
CA GLY A 90 15.85 9.74 18.49
C GLY A 90 15.10 8.42 18.37
N SER A 91 13.79 8.37 18.64
CA SER A 91 13.02 7.11 18.59
C SER A 91 12.69 6.63 17.17
N SER A 92 12.66 7.55 16.18
CA SER A 92 12.40 7.23 14.77
C SER A 92 13.67 7.06 13.93
N ALA A 93 14.84 7.49 14.43
CA ALA A 93 16.06 7.56 13.63
C ALA A 93 17.15 6.53 14.02
N SER A 94 17.14 5.96 15.22
CA SER A 94 18.32 5.23 15.73
C SER A 94 18.37 3.73 15.42
N LYS A 95 18.09 3.31 14.16
CA LYS A 95 18.39 1.93 13.69
C LYS A 95 18.69 1.77 12.20
N ARG A 96 19.01 2.85 11.47
CA ARG A 96 19.57 2.74 10.12
C ARG A 96 20.81 3.63 10.02
N PRO A 97 22.02 3.09 9.78
CA PRO A 97 23.15 3.93 9.44
C PRO A 97 22.77 4.72 8.18
N LYS A 98 22.88 6.05 8.29
CA LYS A 98 22.58 7.02 7.26
C LYS A 98 23.54 6.78 6.09
N LEU A 99 23.07 6.04 5.09
CA LEU A 99 23.68 6.00 3.77
C LEU A 99 23.28 7.31 3.09
N ASP A 100 24.27 8.14 2.78
CA ASP A 100 24.16 9.26 1.85
C ASP A 100 23.62 8.74 0.52
N GLN A 101 22.31 8.84 0.35
CA GLN A 101 21.67 8.79 -0.94
C GLN A 101 20.34 9.53 -0.80
N THR A 102 20.40 10.81 -1.14
CA THR A 102 19.21 11.61 -1.42
C THR A 102 18.41 10.88 -2.51
N PRO A 103 17.15 10.47 -2.28
CA PRO A 103 16.28 10.19 -3.41
C PRO A 103 16.04 11.53 -4.06
N VAL A 104 16.80 11.80 -5.12
CA VAL A 104 16.44 12.79 -6.13
C VAL A 104 14.96 12.58 -6.44
N ASN A 105 14.20 13.63 -6.16
CA ASN A 105 12.78 13.73 -6.43
C ASN A 105 12.53 13.26 -7.86
N LEU A 106 11.80 12.16 -8.01
CA LEU A 106 11.44 11.54 -9.29
C LEU A 106 10.29 12.28 -10.00
N ASP A 107 9.93 13.47 -9.53
CA ASP A 107 9.08 14.43 -10.24
C ASP A 107 9.74 15.80 -10.13
N ALA A 108 10.24 16.31 -11.26
CA ALA A 108 11.19 17.41 -11.33
C ALA A 108 10.55 18.80 -11.28
N ASP A 109 9.22 18.89 -11.18
CA ASP A 109 8.46 20.15 -11.25
C ASP A 109 7.77 20.55 -9.94
N ASP A 110 8.01 19.85 -8.81
CA ASP A 110 7.44 20.23 -7.52
C ASP A 110 8.26 21.39 -6.88
N PRO A 111 7.71 22.62 -6.80
CA PRO A 111 8.44 23.74 -6.23
C PRO A 111 8.63 23.52 -4.73
N VAL A 112 9.90 23.48 -4.30
CA VAL A 112 10.27 23.52 -2.88
C VAL A 112 9.74 24.80 -2.24
N GLU A 113 8.62 24.70 -1.51
CA GLU A 113 8.15 25.80 -0.66
C GLU A 113 9.13 26.00 0.51
N ASN A 114 10.05 26.94 0.32
CA ASN A 114 10.96 27.42 1.34
C ASN A 114 10.21 28.39 2.26
N ASP A 115 9.55 27.85 3.29
CA ASP A 115 8.99 28.63 4.40
C ASP A 115 10.12 29.17 5.27
N THR A 116 10.65 30.34 4.87
CA THR A 116 11.65 31.11 5.61
C THR A 116 11.00 32.34 6.23
N SER A 117 10.53 32.15 7.46
CA SER A 117 10.44 33.09 8.58
C SER A 117 10.66 34.58 8.25
N ASP A 118 9.54 35.29 8.31
CA ASP A 118 9.37 36.74 8.48
C ASP A 118 10.39 37.38 9.46
N SER A 119 11.06 38.43 9.02
CA SER A 119 11.91 39.31 9.82
C SER A 119 11.73 40.74 9.31
N ASP A 120 11.11 41.57 10.15
CA ASP A 120 10.84 43.00 9.94
C ASP A 120 12.05 43.76 9.37
N ALA A 121 11.86 44.36 8.20
CA ALA A 121 12.72 45.41 7.65
C ALA A 121 11.87 46.44 6.89
N ASP A 122 11.63 47.61 7.51
CA ASP A 122 11.15 48.84 6.88
C ASP A 122 12.09 49.26 5.72
N SER A 123 11.60 49.35 4.48
CA SER A 123 11.91 50.44 3.51
C SER A 123 11.21 50.23 2.15
N ASP A 124 10.48 51.28 1.71
CA ASP A 124 10.00 51.63 0.35
C ASP A 124 8.76 50.90 -0.24
N GLU A 125 7.61 51.59 -0.16
CA GLU A 125 6.25 51.03 -0.21
C GLU A 125 5.51 51.17 -1.58
N ASP A 126 6.17 51.65 -2.64
CA ASP A 126 5.53 51.87 -3.96
C ASP A 126 5.93 50.87 -5.07
N ASP A 127 7.13 50.27 -5.03
CA ASP A 127 7.58 49.31 -6.07
C ASP A 127 7.13 47.85 -5.79
N ASP A 128 6.86 47.50 -4.53
CA ASP A 128 6.47 46.14 -4.12
C ASP A 128 5.00 45.80 -4.46
N ALA A 129 4.11 46.79 -4.51
CA ALA A 129 2.69 46.57 -4.77
C ALA A 129 2.43 46.02 -6.18
N ALA A 130 3.18 46.49 -7.18
CA ALA A 130 3.09 46.00 -8.55
C ALA A 130 3.59 44.54 -8.67
N LEU A 131 4.68 44.21 -7.97
CA LEU A 131 5.29 42.88 -7.96
C LEU A 131 4.37 41.83 -7.30
N ILE A 132 3.71 42.20 -6.20
CA ILE A 132 2.79 41.30 -5.47
C ILE A 132 1.54 41.00 -6.33
N ALA A 133 1.02 41.98 -7.07
CA ALA A 133 -0.12 41.79 -7.97
C ALA A 133 0.21 40.86 -9.14
N GLU A 134 1.42 40.96 -9.70
CA GLU A 134 1.88 40.07 -10.76
C GLU A 134 2.12 38.63 -10.26
N LEU A 135 2.70 38.47 -9.06
CA LEU A 135 2.84 37.16 -8.43
C LEU A 135 1.50 36.48 -8.15
N HIS A 136 0.50 37.25 -7.71
CA HIS A 136 -0.84 36.71 -7.48
C HIS A 136 -1.51 36.24 -8.78
N LYS A 137 -1.29 36.96 -9.88
CA LYS A 137 -1.77 36.57 -11.22
C LYS A 137 -1.09 35.28 -11.71
N ILE A 138 0.23 35.16 -11.54
CA ILE A 138 1.00 33.95 -11.89
C ILE A 138 0.55 32.75 -11.05
N LYS A 139 0.28 32.96 -9.75
CA LYS A 139 -0.20 31.90 -8.86
C LYS A 139 -1.60 31.42 -9.24
N GLN A 140 -2.49 32.34 -9.59
CA GLN A 140 -3.84 32.01 -10.03
C GLN A 140 -3.84 31.26 -11.37
N GLU A 141 -2.99 31.67 -12.32
CA GLU A 141 -2.83 31.00 -13.61
C GLU A 141 -2.27 29.57 -13.43
N ARG A 142 -1.23 29.41 -12.61
CA ARG A 142 -0.69 28.07 -12.28
C ARG A 142 -1.69 27.18 -11.55
N MET A 143 -2.48 27.74 -10.63
CA MET A 143 -3.51 26.98 -9.93
C MET A 143 -4.58 26.49 -10.91
N GLN A 144 -4.95 27.31 -11.89
CA GLN A 144 -5.93 26.94 -12.92
C GLN A 144 -5.38 25.89 -13.90
N GLU A 145 -4.11 26.00 -14.27
CA GLU A 145 -3.44 25.00 -15.11
C GLU A 145 -3.28 23.65 -14.39
N ASN A 146 -2.86 23.66 -13.13
CA ASN A 146 -2.77 22.46 -12.31
C ASN A 146 -4.14 21.81 -12.09
N ALA A 147 -5.18 22.59 -11.83
CA ALA A 147 -6.54 22.07 -11.71
C ALA A 147 -7.02 21.41 -13.02
N ARG A 148 -6.64 21.97 -14.18
CA ARG A 148 -6.96 21.38 -15.48
C ARG A 148 -6.21 20.06 -15.72
N LYS A 149 -4.90 20.02 -15.39
CA LYS A 149 -4.07 18.81 -15.50
C LYS A 149 -4.54 17.70 -14.56
N GLU A 150 -4.96 18.06 -13.34
CA GLU A 150 -5.50 17.11 -12.37
C GLU A 150 -6.86 16.53 -12.81
N GLN A 151 -7.72 17.35 -13.44
CA GLN A 151 -8.95 16.87 -14.04
C GLN A 151 -8.72 15.89 -15.19
N GLU A 152 -7.71 16.14 -16.04
CA GLU A 152 -7.32 15.22 -17.11
C GLU A 152 -6.77 13.91 -16.56
N ARG A 153 -5.88 13.97 -15.55
CA ARG A 153 -5.35 12.77 -14.88
C ARG A 153 -6.45 11.94 -14.24
N LYS A 154 -7.43 12.59 -13.61
CA LYS A 154 -8.58 11.91 -13.01
C LYS A 154 -9.45 11.22 -14.07
N GLN A 155 -9.64 11.84 -15.24
CA GLN A 155 -10.35 11.21 -16.35
C GLN A 155 -9.61 9.98 -16.89
N GLU A 156 -8.28 10.04 -16.96
CA GLU A 156 -7.47 8.91 -17.40
C GLU A 156 -7.48 7.76 -16.37
N GLU A 157 -7.40 8.08 -15.07
CA GLU A 157 -7.56 7.11 -13.99
C GLU A 157 -8.95 6.46 -14.00
N GLU A 158 -10.01 7.23 -14.26
CA GLU A 158 -11.38 6.71 -14.43
C GLU A 158 -11.49 5.83 -15.67
N ARG A 159 -10.83 6.19 -16.78
CA ARG A 159 -10.78 5.38 -18.00
C ARG A 159 -10.08 4.05 -17.76
N ILE A 160 -8.92 4.05 -17.09
CA ILE A 160 -8.18 2.84 -16.70
C ILE A 160 -9.01 1.99 -15.73
N ARG A 161 -9.73 2.63 -14.79
CA ARG A 161 -10.63 1.93 -13.87
C ARG A 161 -11.77 1.26 -14.61
N MET A 162 -12.38 1.93 -15.58
CA MET A 162 -13.42 1.34 -16.43
C MET A 162 -12.87 0.20 -17.29
N GLU A 163 -11.69 0.35 -17.88
CA GLU A 163 -11.02 -0.70 -18.66
C GLU A 163 -10.69 -1.93 -17.81
N ASN A 164 -10.20 -1.74 -16.59
CA ASN A 164 -9.94 -2.83 -15.64
C ASN A 164 -11.23 -3.51 -15.16
N ILE A 165 -12.32 -2.77 -14.97
CA ILE A 165 -13.62 -3.37 -14.63
C ILE A 165 -14.17 -4.17 -15.83
N LEU A 166 -13.99 -3.65 -17.05
CA LEU A 166 -14.47 -4.29 -18.27
C LEU A 166 -13.64 -5.54 -18.63
N SER A 167 -12.32 -5.49 -18.44
CA SER A 167 -11.39 -6.61 -18.72
C SER A 167 -11.22 -7.59 -17.55
N GLY A 168 -11.51 -7.17 -16.32
CA GLY A 168 -11.39 -7.98 -15.11
C GLY A 168 -12.55 -8.96 -14.87
N ASN A 169 -13.63 -8.88 -15.65
CA ASN A 169 -14.73 -9.84 -15.57
C ASN A 169 -14.58 -10.95 -16.64
N PRO A 170 -14.12 -12.16 -16.27
CA PRO A 170 -13.94 -13.24 -17.23
C PRO A 170 -15.25 -13.68 -17.90
N LEU A 171 -16.42 -13.47 -17.30
CA LEU A 171 -17.70 -13.84 -17.94
C LEU A 171 -18.02 -13.01 -19.19
N ILE A 172 -17.61 -11.74 -19.25
CA ILE A 172 -17.82 -10.87 -20.41
C ILE A 172 -16.81 -11.16 -21.53
N ASN A 173 -15.55 -11.42 -21.18
CA ASN A 173 -14.51 -11.80 -22.17
C ASN A 173 -14.77 -13.18 -22.79
N TYR A 174 -15.40 -14.10 -22.07
CA TYR A 174 -15.87 -15.36 -22.64
C TYR A 174 -17.13 -15.16 -23.51
N ALA A 175 -18.01 -14.21 -23.19
CA ALA A 175 -19.18 -13.90 -24.03
C ALA A 175 -18.78 -13.20 -25.35
N SER A 176 -17.81 -12.29 -25.33
CA SER A 176 -17.25 -11.68 -26.54
C SER A 176 -16.36 -12.65 -27.34
N GLY A 177 -15.66 -13.55 -26.64
CA GLY A 177 -14.98 -14.70 -27.24
C GLY A 177 -15.92 -15.73 -27.85
N ALA A 178 -17.12 -15.93 -27.28
CA ALA A 178 -18.15 -16.82 -27.83
C ALA A 178 -18.84 -16.23 -29.08
N ALA A 179 -18.86 -14.91 -29.24
CA ALA A 179 -19.37 -14.27 -30.45
C ALA A 179 -18.37 -14.30 -31.62
N ASN A 180 -17.06 -14.38 -31.35
CA ASN A 180 -16.01 -14.45 -32.39
C ASN A 180 -15.33 -15.84 -32.53
N ALA A 181 -15.67 -16.82 -31.69
CA ALA A 181 -15.21 -18.21 -31.81
C ALA A 181 -16.20 -19.11 -32.56
N ALA A 182 -16.87 -18.58 -33.59
CA ALA A 182 -17.61 -19.41 -34.56
C ALA A 182 -16.69 -20.34 -35.39
N SER A 183 -15.37 -20.35 -35.13
CA SER A 183 -14.41 -21.23 -35.78
C SER A 183 -13.30 -21.70 -34.82
N ALA A 184 -13.61 -22.19 -33.63
CA ALA A 184 -12.65 -23.00 -32.88
C ALA A 184 -13.33 -23.96 -31.90
N LYS A 185 -13.26 -25.25 -32.25
CA LYS A 185 -13.77 -26.42 -31.55
C LYS A 185 -13.22 -26.53 -30.12
N VAL A 186 -14.08 -26.38 -29.10
CA VAL A 186 -13.83 -26.77 -27.70
C VAL A 186 -14.98 -27.65 -27.21
N PRO A 187 -14.72 -28.79 -26.54
CA PRO A 187 -15.71 -29.83 -26.27
C PRO A 187 -16.69 -29.45 -25.15
N ASN A 188 -17.97 -29.76 -25.40
CA ASN A 188 -19.05 -29.71 -24.41
C ASN A 188 -18.69 -30.53 -23.16
N VAL A 189 -18.67 -29.88 -22.00
CA VAL A 189 -18.66 -30.57 -20.70
C VAL A 189 -20.08 -30.55 -20.16
N ASP A 190 -20.80 -31.66 -20.32
CA ASP A 190 -22.14 -31.86 -19.77
C ASP A 190 -22.08 -31.96 -18.23
N LEU A 191 -22.62 -30.97 -17.51
CA LEU A 191 -22.80 -30.99 -16.04
C LEU A 191 -24.00 -31.87 -15.63
N LYS A 192 -24.01 -33.14 -16.02
CA LYS A 192 -24.99 -34.13 -15.51
C LYS A 192 -24.42 -34.86 -14.29
N VAL A 193 -25.00 -34.58 -13.12
CA VAL A 193 -24.69 -35.26 -11.84
C VAL A 193 -25.02 -36.75 -11.98
N LYS A 194 -23.99 -37.59 -11.91
CA LYS A 194 -24.03 -38.99 -12.39
C LYS A 194 -24.28 -40.04 -11.30
N ARG A 195 -24.53 -39.63 -10.05
CA ARG A 195 -24.95 -40.51 -8.95
C ARG A 195 -25.51 -39.67 -7.80
N ARG A 196 -26.69 -40.02 -7.32
CA ARG A 196 -27.31 -39.39 -6.13
C ARG A 196 -27.10 -40.35 -4.96
N TRP A 197 -26.90 -39.82 -3.77
CA TRP A 197 -26.65 -40.58 -2.55
C TRP A 197 -27.88 -41.39 -2.06
N ASP A 198 -29.06 -41.11 -2.61
CA ASP A 198 -30.33 -41.80 -2.33
C ASP A 198 -30.55 -43.12 -3.11
N ASP A 199 -29.62 -43.51 -3.99
CA ASP A 199 -29.81 -44.63 -4.95
C ASP A 199 -29.43 -46.02 -4.37
N ASP A 200 -29.03 -46.11 -3.10
CA ASP A 200 -28.44 -47.32 -2.47
C ASP A 200 -29.15 -47.73 -1.16
N VAL A 201 -30.44 -47.39 -1.00
CA VAL A 201 -31.19 -47.58 0.27
C VAL A 201 -32.31 -48.64 0.17
N ASN A 202 -32.41 -49.43 -0.89
CA ASN A 202 -33.37 -50.55 -0.94
C ASN A 202 -32.78 -51.81 -1.59
N GLU A 203 -32.26 -52.72 -0.77
CA GLU A 203 -32.43 -54.18 -0.93
C GLU A 203 -32.24 -54.89 0.43
#